data_AF-A0A8T4TVR9-F1
#
_entry.id   AF-A0A8T4TVR9-F1
#
_cell.length_a   1.000
_cell.length_b   1.000
_cell.length_c   1.000
_cell.angle_alpha   90.00
_cell.angle_beta   90.00
_cell.angle_gamma   90.00
#
_symmetry.space_group_name_H-M   'P 1'
#
loop_
_entity.id
_entity.type
_entity.pdbx_description
1 polymer ?
#
loop_
_entity_poly.entity_id
_entity_poly.type
_entity_poly.pdbx_seq_one_letter_code
_entity_poly.pdbx_strand_id
1 'polypeptide(L)'
;MKKEEILENTAKEYFNSAEDEFNKQRHNSAVVLYFKSLVAIIDLYIIQNTKNTPSSHTERFRIVQDKFPEIYNVLDKDFPFYQNSYIQMMTKELAEAIIK
;
A
#
# COMPACT_ATOMS: atom_id res chain seq x y z
N MET A 1 -12.29 16.04 -10.36
CA MET A 1 -11.32 14.95 -10.61
C MET A 1 -12.05 13.62 -10.59
N LYS A 2 -11.67 12.70 -11.47
CA LYS A 2 -12.20 11.32 -11.46
C LYS A 2 -11.61 10.54 -10.28
N LYS A 3 -12.26 9.47 -9.81
CA LYS A 3 -11.77 8.69 -8.66
C LYS A 3 -10.38 8.09 -8.94
N GLU A 4 -10.16 7.67 -10.17
CA GLU A 4 -8.90 7.11 -10.67
C GLU A 4 -7.75 8.11 -10.56
N GLU A 5 -8.00 9.37 -10.96
CA GLU A 5 -7.03 10.46 -10.88
C GLU A 5 -6.68 10.81 -9.43
N ILE A 6 -7.68 10.76 -8.53
CA ILE A 6 -7.45 10.95 -7.08
C ILE A 6 -6.54 9.85 -6.55
N LEU A 7 -6.82 8.58 -6.87
CA LEU A 7 -6.02 7.45 -6.41
C LEU A 7 -4.59 7.49 -6.94
N GLU A 8 -4.40 7.86 -8.21
CA GLU A 8 -3.07 8.03 -8.79
C GLU A 8 -2.27 9.12 -8.06
N ASN A 9 -2.90 10.28 -7.82
CA ASN A 9 -2.25 11.39 -7.11
C ASN A 9 -1.95 11.03 -5.65
N THR A 10 -2.89 10.39 -4.95
CA THR A 10 -2.71 9.93 -3.58
C THR A 10 -1.63 8.86 -3.47
N ALA A 11 -1.54 7.93 -4.43
CA ALA A 11 -0.45 6.95 -4.47
C ALA A 11 0.92 7.63 -4.56
N LYS A 12 1.07 8.61 -5.47
CA LYS A 12 2.31 9.39 -5.62
C LYS A 12 2.63 10.21 -4.38
N GLU A 13 1.63 10.87 -3.78
CA GLU A 13 1.80 11.66 -2.56
C GLU A 13 2.29 10.79 -1.39
N TYR A 14 1.66 9.63 -1.17
CA TYR A 14 2.08 8.70 -0.12
C TYR A 14 3.46 8.12 -0.38
N PHE A 15 3.80 7.80 -1.63
CA PHE A 15 5.13 7.30 -1.97
C PHE A 15 6.21 8.35 -1.67
N ASN A 16 6.04 9.57 -2.15
CA ASN A 16 6.99 10.66 -1.90
C ASN A 16 7.13 10.96 -0.40
N SER A 17 6.01 10.94 0.34
CA SER A 17 6.04 11.10 1.79
C SER A 17 6.75 9.93 2.49
N ALA A 18 6.61 8.71 1.98
CA ALA A 18 7.31 7.54 2.50
C ALA A 18 8.83 7.67 2.31
N GLU A 19 9.28 8.11 1.13
CA GLU A 19 10.69 8.40 0.84
C GLU A 19 11.26 9.44 1.81
N ASP A 20 10.52 10.54 2.05
CA ASP A 20 10.93 11.57 3.00
C ASP A 20 11.10 11.02 4.42
N GLU A 21 10.14 10.22 4.91
CA GLU A 21 10.20 9.62 6.23
C GLU A 21 11.31 8.56 6.33
N PHE A 22 11.53 7.80 5.27
CA PHE A 22 12.61 6.83 5.18
C PHE A 22 13.98 7.51 5.28
N ASN A 23 14.18 8.59 4.53
CA ASN A 23 15.42 9.39 4.53
C ASN A 23 15.68 10.05 5.90
N LYS A 24 14.61 10.38 6.63
CA LYS A 24 14.68 10.89 8.03
C LYS A 24 14.85 9.78 9.07
N GLN A 25 15.04 8.53 8.66
CA GLN A 25 15.17 7.35 9.53
C GLN A 25 13.91 7.06 10.37
N ARG A 26 12.75 7.55 9.95
CA ARG A 26 11.45 7.33 10.60
C ARG A 26 10.76 6.13 9.97
N HIS A 27 11.39 4.96 10.12
CA HIS A 27 11.04 3.77 9.34
C HIS A 27 9.61 3.24 9.57
N ASN A 28 9.05 3.37 10.78
CA ASN A 28 7.64 3.02 11.02
C ASN A 28 6.70 3.87 10.16
N SER A 29 6.90 5.19 10.13
CA SER A 29 6.12 6.11 9.30
C SER A 29 6.28 5.79 7.82
N ALA A 30 7.52 5.53 7.39
CA ALA A 30 7.82 5.16 6.01
C ALA A 30 7.07 3.89 5.59
N VAL A 31 7.13 2.82 6.39
CA VAL A 31 6.41 1.55 6.14
C VAL A 31 4.90 1.78 5.97
N VAL A 32 4.30 2.56 6.87
CA VAL A 32 2.87 2.89 6.78
C VAL A 32 2.53 3.64 5.50
N LEU A 33 3.37 4.58 5.09
CA LEU A 33 3.14 5.39 3.90
C LEU A 33 3.38 4.60 2.60
N TYR A 34 4.41 3.76 2.53
CA TYR A 34 4.60 2.84 1.39
C TYR A 34 3.40 1.91 1.23
N PHE A 35 2.93 1.31 2.33
CA PHE A 35 1.77 0.43 2.28
C PHE A 35 0.49 1.16 1.84
N LYS A 36 0.29 2.41 2.29
CA LYS A 36 -0.83 3.24 1.82
C LYS A 36 -0.72 3.57 0.33
N SER A 37 0.49 3.81 -0.18
CA SER A 37 0.73 4.00 -1.61
C SER A 37 0.36 2.75 -2.40
N LEU A 38 0.84 1.57 -1.97
CA LEU A 38 0.49 0.27 -2.56
C LEU A 38 -1.03 0.05 -2.59
N VAL A 39 -1.71 0.32 -1.47
CA VAL A 39 -3.18 0.21 -1.37
C VAL A 39 -3.88 1.13 -2.38
N ALA A 40 -3.44 2.38 -2.54
CA ALA A 40 -4.04 3.29 -3.50
C ALA A 40 -3.84 2.82 -4.96
N ILE A 41 -2.67 2.25 -5.28
CA ILE A 41 -2.39 1.64 -6.59
C ILE A 41 -3.29 0.43 -6.84
N ILE A 42 -3.45 -0.44 -5.84
CA ILE A 42 -4.34 -1.60 -5.93
C ILE A 42 -5.79 -1.17 -6.13
N ASP A 43 -6.26 -0.15 -5.43
CA ASP A 43 -7.62 0.36 -5.58
C ASP A 43 -7.84 0.97 -6.97
N LEU A 44 -6.84 1.68 -7.51
CA LEU A 44 -6.85 2.17 -8.88
C LEU A 44 -6.99 1.01 -9.87
N TYR A 45 -6.17 -0.03 -9.70
CA TYR A 45 -6.20 -1.22 -10.56
C TYR A 45 -7.56 -1.95 -10.47
N ILE A 46 -8.11 -2.12 -9.27
CA ILE A 46 -9.43 -2.73 -9.07
C ILE A 46 -10.52 -1.92 -9.79
N ILE A 47 -10.53 -0.59 -9.65
CA ILE A 47 -11.55 0.26 -10.27
C ILE A 47 -11.47 0.16 -11.80
N GLN A 48 -10.27 0.21 -12.37
CA GLN A 48 -10.06 0.12 -13.82
C GLN A 48 -10.56 -1.20 -14.41
N ASN A 49 -10.41 -2.31 -13.66
CA ASN A 49 -10.73 -3.65 -14.17
C ASN A 49 -12.13 -4.15 -13.76
N THR A 50 -12.71 -3.62 -12.68
CA THR A 50 -13.96 -4.17 -12.11
C THR A 50 -15.07 -3.15 -11.92
N LYS A 51 -14.76 -1.84 -12.03
CA LYS A 51 -15.65 -0.73 -11.66
C LYS A 51 -16.09 -0.71 -10.18
N ASN A 52 -15.50 -1.55 -9.33
CA ASN A 52 -15.76 -1.58 -7.89
C ASN A 52 -14.75 -0.72 -7.14
N THR A 53 -15.17 -0.11 -6.04
CA THR A 53 -14.28 0.58 -5.10
C THR A 53 -14.35 -0.17 -3.77
N PRO A 54 -13.26 -0.79 -3.29
CA PRO A 54 -13.26 -1.41 -1.98
C PRO A 54 -13.42 -0.37 -0.87
N SER A 55 -14.17 -0.72 0.17
CA SER A 55 -14.47 0.13 1.33
C SER A 55 -13.62 -0.21 2.55
N SER A 56 -12.91 -1.35 2.53
CA SER A 56 -12.11 -1.84 3.65
C SER A 56 -10.93 -2.70 3.18
N HIS A 57 -9.96 -2.94 4.06
CA HIS A 57 -8.88 -3.89 3.81
C HIS A 57 -9.43 -5.29 3.51
N THR A 58 -10.36 -5.79 4.31
CA THR A 58 -10.96 -7.12 4.09
C THR A 58 -11.60 -7.24 2.71
N GLU A 59 -12.34 -6.23 2.28
CA GLU A 59 -12.95 -6.22 0.95
C GLU A 59 -11.90 -6.19 -0.16
N ARG A 60 -10.88 -5.34 -0.01
CA ARG A 60 -9.76 -5.26 -0.97
C ARG A 60 -9.07 -6.60 -1.12
N PHE A 61 -8.67 -7.22 -0.01
CA PHE A 61 -8.04 -8.55 0.02
C PHE A 61 -8.91 -9.60 -0.67
N ARG A 62 -10.21 -9.63 -0.37
CA ARG A 62 -11.14 -10.56 -1.02
C ARG A 62 -11.20 -10.36 -2.53
N ILE A 63 -11.26 -9.10 -3.00
CA ILE A 63 -11.31 -8.79 -4.43
C ILE A 63 -10.03 -9.25 -5.12
N VAL A 64 -8.85 -8.92 -4.59
CA VAL A 64 -7.58 -9.30 -5.23
C VAL A 64 -7.34 -10.81 -5.13
N GLN A 65 -7.76 -11.47 -4.05
CA GLN A 65 -7.65 -12.93 -3.93
C GLN A 65 -8.47 -13.67 -4.99
N ASP A 66 -9.69 -13.19 -5.25
CA ASP A 66 -10.62 -13.79 -6.21
C ASP A 66 -10.25 -13.50 -7.66
N LYS A 67 -9.80 -12.26 -7.95
CA LYS A 67 -9.67 -11.76 -9.33
C LYS A 67 -8.24 -11.54 -9.80
N PHE A 68 -7.31 -11.26 -8.90
CA PHE A 68 -5.94 -10.84 -9.21
C PHE A 68 -4.92 -11.51 -8.26
N PRO A 69 -4.77 -12.84 -8.31
CA PRO A 69 -3.95 -13.59 -7.34
C PRO A 69 -2.50 -13.12 -7.25
N GLU A 70 -1.94 -12.60 -8.34
CA GLU A 70 -0.62 -11.98 -8.36
C GLU A 70 -0.54 -10.71 -7.51
N ILE A 71 -1.59 -9.89 -7.52
CA ILE A 71 -1.69 -8.69 -6.67
C ILE A 71 -1.93 -9.09 -5.22
N TYR A 72 -2.76 -10.12 -5.00
CA TYR A 72 -2.96 -10.67 -3.66
C TYR A 72 -1.64 -11.10 -3.02
N ASN A 73 -0.79 -11.82 -3.76
CA ASN A 73 0.50 -12.28 -3.24
C ASN A 73 1.43 -11.13 -2.83
N VAL A 74 1.44 -10.02 -3.59
CA VAL A 74 2.22 -8.82 -3.23
C VAL A 74 1.64 -8.17 -1.98
N LEU A 75 0.32 -7.93 -1.97
CA LEU A 75 -0.36 -7.29 -0.85
C LEU A 75 -0.24 -8.09 0.45
N ASP A 76 -0.41 -9.41 0.38
CA ASP A 76 -0.33 -10.33 1.52
C ASP A 76 1.09 -10.44 2.08
N LYS A 77 2.11 -10.45 1.20
CA LYS A 77 3.53 -10.42 1.60
C LYS A 77 3.85 -9.17 2.43
N ASP A 78 3.33 -8.00 2.03
CA ASP A 78 3.74 -6.73 2.63
C ASP A 78 2.90 -6.34 3.87
N PHE A 79 1.69 -6.87 3.98
CA PHE A 79 0.74 -6.54 5.05
C PHE A 79 1.26 -6.81 6.48
N PRO A 80 1.99 -7.90 6.77
CA PRO A 80 2.59 -8.12 8.08
C PRO A 80 3.53 -6.98 8.53
N PHE A 81 4.32 -6.39 7.62
CA PHE A 81 5.20 -5.28 7.96
C PHE A 81 4.38 -4.04 8.35
N TYR A 82 3.31 -3.76 7.59
CA TYR A 82 2.37 -2.69 7.92
C TYR A 82 1.75 -2.90 9.31
N GLN A 83 1.24 -4.09 9.62
CA GLN A 83 0.64 -4.36 10.93
C GLN A 83 1.66 -4.26 12.06
N ASN A 84 2.85 -4.83 11.87
CA ASN A 84 3.91 -4.82 12.88
C ASN A 84 4.45 -3.41 13.15
N SER A 85 4.40 -2.50 12.18
CA SER A 85 4.84 -1.10 12.36
C SER A 85 4.08 -0.34 13.45
N TYR A 86 2.91 -0.82 13.88
CA TYR A 86 2.14 -0.24 14.98
C TYR A 86 2.62 -0.67 16.37
N ILE A 87 3.32 -1.79 16.48
CA ILE A 87 3.69 -2.42 17.76
C ILE A 87 5.19 -2.69 17.89
N GLN A 88 5.97 -2.48 16.83
CA GLN A 88 7.41 -2.74 16.76
C GLN A 88 8.13 -1.64 15.99
N MET A 89 9.36 -1.33 16.37
CA MET A 89 10.22 -0.43 15.60
C MET A 89 10.72 -1.13 14.35
N MET A 90 10.48 -0.52 13.19
CA MET A 90 10.95 -1.03 11.90
C MET A 90 12.41 -0.65 11.70
N THR A 91 13.20 -1.58 11.19
CA THR A 91 14.57 -1.29 10.75
C THR A 91 14.54 -0.79 9.32
N LYS A 92 15.69 -0.26 8.87
CA LYS A 92 15.87 0.16 7.48
C LYS A 92 15.64 -1.02 6.52
N GLU A 93 16.18 -2.20 6.84
CA GLU A 93 16.09 -3.40 6.01
C GLU A 93 14.64 -3.87 5.86
N LEU A 94 13.85 -3.80 6.94
CA LEU A 94 12.43 -4.13 6.92
C LEU A 94 11.62 -3.12 6.10
N ALA A 95 11.95 -1.83 6.21
CA ALA A 95 11.31 -0.79 5.41
C ALA A 95 11.65 -0.93 3.91
N GLU A 96 12.89 -1.29 3.56
CA GLU A 96 13.29 -1.54 2.17
C GLU A 96 12.60 -2.76 1.54
N ALA A 97 12.15 -3.73 2.35
CA ALA A 97 11.49 -4.94 1.84
C ALA A 97 10.12 -4.65 1.20
N ILE A 98 9.47 -3.53 1.56
CA ILE A 98 8.18 -3.09 1.00
C ILE A 98 8.37 -2.32 -0.31
N ILE A 99 9.54 -1.70 -0.50
CA ILE A 99 9.85 -0.87 -1.68
C ILE A 99 10.18 -1.75 -2.90
N LYS A 100 10.56 -3.02 -2.69
CA LYS A 100 11.10 -3.97 -3.68
C LYS A 100 10.09 -5.03 -4.11
#